data_AF-A0A925MTZ3-F1
#
_entry.id   AF-A0A925MTZ3-F1
#
_cell.length_a   1.000
_cell.length_b   1.000
_cell.length_c   1.000
_cell.angle_alpha   90.00
_cell.angle_beta   90.00
_cell.angle_gamma   90.00
#
_symmetry.space_group_name_H-M   'P 1'
#
loop_
_entity.id
_entity.type
_entity.pdbx_description
1 polymer ?
#
loop_
_entity_poly.entity_id
_entity_poly.type
_entity_poly.pdbx_seq_one_letter_code
_entity_poly.pdbx_strand_id
1 'polypeptide(L)' 'MSARAPGDAPPEPQPRLVRRLGLFDATMLVMGGIIGAGIFVNPAEVARQVSTPGLIVGVWLLGGLVA' A
#
# COMPACT_ATOMS: atom_id res chain seq x y z
N MET A 1 2.67 8.73 -58.14
CA MET A 1 2.26 7.95 -56.95
C MET A 1 3.38 8.05 -55.93
N SER A 2 3.27 8.96 -54.95
CA SER A 2 4.30 9.14 -53.91
C SER A 2 4.05 8.16 -52.78
N ALA A 3 5.02 7.30 -52.48
CA ALA A 3 4.95 6.35 -51.39
C ALA A 3 5.02 7.09 -50.03
N ARG A 4 4.11 6.75 -49.11
CA ARG A 4 4.05 7.30 -47.73
C ARG A 4 5.29 6.86 -46.95
N ALA A 5 5.93 7.77 -46.22
CA ALA A 5 7.18 7.47 -45.50
C ALA A 5 6.88 6.54 -44.30
N PRO A 6 7.82 5.67 -43.87
CA PRO A 6 7.62 4.71 -42.77
C PRO A 6 7.41 5.32 -41.36
N GLY A 7 7.13 6.62 -41.24
CA GLY A 7 6.91 7.35 -39.99
C GLY A 7 5.59 8.11 -39.90
N ASP A 8 4.73 8.05 -40.93
CA ASP A 8 3.46 8.80 -40.97
C ASP A 8 2.27 8.03 -40.36
N ALA A 9 2.57 6.98 -39.59
CA ALA A 9 1.55 6.24 -38.85
C ALA A 9 1.12 7.09 -37.64
N PRO A 10 -0.19 7.34 -37.46
CA PRO A 10 -0.65 8.05 -36.29
C PRO A 10 -0.19 7.33 -35.01
N PRO A 11 0.21 8.06 -33.96
CA PRO A 11 0.65 7.44 -32.72
C PRO A 11 -0.45 6.52 -32.18
N GLU A 12 -0.08 5.27 -31.90
CA GLU A 12 -0.99 4.28 -31.35
C GLU A 12 -1.62 4.80 -30.04
N PRO A 13 -2.94 4.68 -29.86
CA PRO A 13 -3.61 5.15 -28.65
C PRO A 13 -2.99 4.52 -27.40
N GLN A 14 -2.38 5.35 -26.56
CA GLN A 14 -1.78 4.87 -25.33
C GLN A 14 -2.86 4.36 -24.37
N PRO A 15 -2.70 3.16 -23.78
CA PRO A 15 -3.62 2.65 -22.77
C PRO A 15 -3.74 3.65 -21.62
N ARG A 16 -4.96 4.14 -21.35
CA ARG A 16 -5.24 5.01 -20.20
C ARG A 16 -5.80 4.19 -19.05
N LEU A 17 -5.26 4.40 -17.84
CA LEU A 17 -5.84 3.82 -16.63
C LEU A 17 -7.27 4.34 -16.44
N VAL A 18 -8.19 3.42 -16.18
CA VAL A 18 -9.57 3.78 -15.91
C VAL A 18 -9.67 4.27 -14.47
N ARG A 19 -10.22 5.47 -14.28
CA ARG A 19 -10.37 6.10 -12.95
C ARG A 19 -11.54 5.46 -12.20
N ARG A 20 -11.32 4.28 -11.63
CA ARG A 20 -12.34 3.49 -10.90
C ARG A 20 -12.06 3.32 -9.41
N LEU A 21 -10.91 3.78 -8.92
CA LEU A 21 -10.52 3.61 -7.52
C LEU A 21 -11.46 4.45 -6.62
N GLY A 22 -12.35 3.78 -5.89
CA GLY A 22 -13.22 4.40 -4.91
C GLY A 22 -12.58 4.51 -3.54
N LEU A 23 -13.30 5.08 -2.56
CA LEU A 23 -12.85 5.17 -1.17
C LEU A 23 -12.50 3.79 -0.59
N PHE A 24 -13.34 2.79 -0.85
CA PHE A 24 -13.11 1.44 -0.36
C PHE A 24 -11.84 0.82 -0.94
N ASP A 25 -11.67 0.89 -2.26
CA ASP A 25 -10.48 0.35 -2.94
C ASP A 25 -9.20 1.03 -2.47
N ALA A 26 -9.25 2.36 -2.31
CA ALA A 26 -8.13 3.15 -1.81
C ALA A 26 -7.78 2.76 -0.36
N THR A 27 -8.77 2.63 0.52
CA THR A 27 -8.56 2.19 1.91
C THR A 27 -7.96 0.79 1.96
N MET A 28 -8.49 -0.15 1.17
CA MET A 28 -7.96 -1.52 1.12
C MET A 28 -6.53 -1.55 0.62
N LEU A 29 -6.19 -0.74 -0.40
CA LEU A 29 -4.83 -0.62 -0.91
C LEU A 29 -3.88 -0.09 0.17
N VAL A 30 -4.28 0.95 0.89
CA VAL A 30 -3.47 1.54 1.98
C VAL A 30 -3.31 0.53 3.13
N MET A 31 -4.39 -0.10 3.56
CA MET A 31 -4.36 -1.13 4.60
C MET A 31 -3.43 -2.29 4.23
N GLY A 32 -3.51 -2.76 2.98
CA GLY A 32 -2.62 -3.82 2.46
C GLY A 32 -1.16 -3.38 2.32
N GLY A 33 -0.90 -2.10 2.07
CA GLY A 33 0.45 -1.55 2.03
C GLY A 33 1.08 -1.34 3.42
N ILE A 34 0.28 -1.03 4.43
CA ILE A 34 0.74 -0.81 5.82
C ILE A 34 0.99 -2.15 6.53
N ILE A 35 0.12 -3.13 6.34
CA ILE A 35 0.21 -4.42 7.05
C ILE A 35 1.25 -5.31 6.34
N GLY A 36 2.50 -5.23 6.78
CA GLY A 36 3.61 -6.06 6.32
C GLY A 36 4.02 -7.17 7.29
N ALA A 37 5.20 -7.77 7.08
CA ALA A 37 5.73 -8.84 7.93
C ALA A 37 5.95 -8.44 9.41
N GLY A 38 6.09 -7.13 9.68
CA GLY A 38 6.32 -6.60 11.03
C GLY A 38 5.22 -6.96 12.04
N ILE A 39 3.98 -7.20 11.60
CA ILE A 39 2.89 -7.60 12.50
C ILE A 39 3.12 -8.99 13.13
N PHE A 40 3.94 -9.84 12.53
CA PHE A 40 4.25 -11.17 13.08
C PHE A 40 5.47 -11.14 14.02
N VAL A 41 6.40 -10.21 13.81
CA VAL A 41 7.65 -10.12 14.57
C VAL A 41 7.53 -9.17 15.77
N ASN A 42 6.93 -8.00 15.57
CA ASN A 42 6.88 -6.94 16.57
C ASN A 42 6.11 -7.34 17.85
N PRO A 43 4.97 -8.07 17.80
CA PRO A 43 4.29 -8.46 19.03
C PRO A 43 5.14 -9.38 19.92
N ALA A 44 5.93 -10.27 19.30
CA ALA A 44 6.84 -11.14 20.04
C ALA A 44 7.98 -10.35 20.71
N GLU A 45 8.50 -9.32 20.05
CA GLU A 45 9.48 -8.39 20.65
C GLU A 45 8.88 -7.57 21.79
N VAL A 46 7.68 -7.01 21.59
CA VAL A 46 6.99 -6.23 22.63
C VAL A 46 6.70 -7.12 23.84
N ALA A 47 6.21 -8.35 23.64
CA ALA A 47 5.93 -9.29 24.73
C ALA A 47 7.18 -9.70 25.53
N ARG A 48 8.37 -9.69 24.90
CA ARG A 48 9.65 -9.90 25.61
C ARG A 48 10.03 -8.73 26.52
N GLN A 49 9.66 -7.51 26.14
CA GLN A 49 10.00 -6.29 26.88
C GLN A 49 8.95 -5.94 27.94
N VAL A 50 7.67 -6.18 27.63
CA VAL A 50 6.54 -5.96 28.53
C VAL A 50 5.75 -7.25 28.67
N SER A 51 5.92 -7.92 29.81
CA SER A 51 5.42 -9.26 30.10
C SER A 51 3.95 -9.31 30.56
N THR A 52 3.23 -8.18 30.54
CA THR A 52 1.81 -8.11 30.90
C THR A 52 0.95 -7.82 29.68
N PRO A 53 -0.13 -8.58 29.41
CA PRO A 53 -0.99 -8.38 28.23
C PRO A 53 -1.53 -6.95 28.08
N GLY A 54 -1.91 -6.31 29.18
CA GLY A 54 -2.37 -4.91 29.17
C GLY A 54 -1.31 -3.91 28.70
N LEU A 55 -0.04 -4.13 29.05
CA LEU A 55 1.06 -3.26 28.62
C LEU A 55 1.39 -3.46 27.14
N ILE A 56 1.30 -4.70 26.63
CA ILE A 56 1.51 -4.99 25.21
C ILE A 56 0.51 -4.19 24.35
N VAL A 57 -0.77 -4.23 24.72
CA VAL A 57 -1.81 -3.43 24.03
C VAL A 57 -1.55 -1.93 24.20
N GLY A 58 -1.15 -1.49 25.39
CA GLY A 58 -0.83 -0.09 25.66
C GLY A 58 0.30 0.47 24.79
N VAL A 59 1.37 -0.30 24.59
CA VAL A 59 2.50 0.09 23.70
C VAL A 59 2.04 0.21 22.25
N TRP A 60 1.19 -0.70 21.78
CA TRP A 60 0.63 -0.61 20.43
C TRP A 60 -0.26 0.62 20.23
N LEU A 61 -1.10 0.95 21.22
CA LEU A 61 -1.92 2.16 21.19
C LEU A 61 -1.06 3.44 21.18
N LEU A 62 -0.02 3.49 22.00
CA LEU A 62 0.94 4.61 22.01
C LEU A 62 1.68 4.73 20.68
N GLY A 63 2.15 3.62 20.11
CA GLY A 63 2.80 3.61 18.80
C GLY A 63 1.87 4.10 17.69
N GLY A 64 0.61 3.65 17.70
CA GLY A 64 -0.41 4.09 16.74
C GLY A 64 -0.84 5.55 16.92
N LEU A 65 -0.66 6.15 18.10
CA LEU A 65 -0.93 7.57 18.33
C LEU A 65 0.20 8.48 17.81
N VAL A 66 1.44 7.97 17.80
CA VAL A 66 2.63 8.73 17.38
C VAL A 66 2.86 8.67 15.87
N ALA A 67 2.55 7.53 15.24
CA ALA A 67 2.73 7.28 13.81
C ALA A 67 1.83 8.18 12.94
#